data_AF-A0A662FBM2-F1
#
_entry.id   AF-A0A662FBM2-F1
#
_cell.length_a   1.000
_cell.length_b   1.000
_cell.length_c   1.000
_cell.angle_alpha   90.00
_cell.angle_beta   90.00
_cell.angle_gamma   90.00
#
_symmetry.space_group_name_H-M   'P 1'
#
loop_
_entity.id
_entity.type
_entity.pdbx_description
1 polymer ?
#
loop_
_entity_poly.entity_id
_entity_poly.type
_entity_poly.pdbx_seq_one_letter_code
_entity_poly.pdbx_strand_id
1 'polypeptide(L)'
;MLEKLETIGVKALKLISISDKDMVIKMEYIDGKKLSEHLNKTNMADICPKIGTIIAKLHANNIIHGDLTTSNMLLLKDEVYLIDFGLSFHSTKIEDKAVDLHLMKQALKSRHHSIWQHCFGLIASEYKKHYEDSEMVLKRLEKVEQRGRYK
;
A
#
# COMPACT_ATOMS: atom_id res chain seq x y z
N MET A 1 -12.08 10.50 1.93
CA MET A 1 -10.83 9.79 1.55
C MET A 1 -11.09 8.69 0.55
N LEU A 2 -11.93 7.70 0.87
CA LEU A 2 -12.29 6.60 -0.04
C LEU A 2 -12.86 7.07 -1.38
N GLU A 3 -13.77 8.05 -1.41
CA GLU A 3 -14.31 8.63 -2.65
C GLU A 3 -13.23 9.26 -3.55
N LYS A 4 -12.15 9.79 -2.95
CA LYS A 4 -11.04 10.39 -3.72
C LYS A 4 -10.17 9.33 -4.40
N LEU A 5 -10.13 8.10 -3.88
CA LEU A 5 -9.28 7.02 -4.41
C LEU A 5 -9.68 6.66 -5.85
N GLU A 6 -10.98 6.62 -6.15
CA GLU A 6 -11.46 6.36 -7.51
C GLU A 6 -11.00 7.44 -8.49
N THR A 7 -11.06 8.72 -8.08
CA THR A 7 -10.68 9.85 -8.94
C THR A 7 -9.20 9.84 -9.32
N ILE A 8 -8.35 9.27 -8.47
CA ILE A 8 -6.90 9.13 -8.73
C ILE A 8 -6.55 7.76 -9.34
N GLY A 9 -7.55 6.96 -9.70
CA GLY A 9 -7.39 5.65 -10.32
C GLY A 9 -6.73 4.63 -9.41
N VAL A 10 -7.01 4.70 -8.10
CA VAL A 10 -6.67 3.67 -7.10
C VAL A 10 -7.93 2.88 -6.79
N LYS A 11 -7.87 1.56 -7.00
CA LYS A 11 -8.99 0.66 -6.66
C LYS A 11 -8.95 0.35 -5.17
N ALA A 12 -10.07 0.59 -4.50
CA ALA A 12 -10.23 0.34 -3.08
C ALA A 12 -11.66 -0.13 -2.79
N LEU A 13 -11.88 -0.69 -1.60
CA LEU A 13 -13.22 -1.00 -1.11
C LEU A 13 -14.10 0.24 -1.09
N LYS A 14 -15.26 0.15 -1.72
CA LYS A 14 -16.28 1.20 -1.63
C LYS A 14 -17.04 1.08 -0.32
N LEU A 15 -17.29 2.24 0.30
CA LEU A 15 -18.14 2.35 1.47
C LEU A 15 -19.60 2.38 1.01
N ILE A 16 -20.43 1.46 1.52
CA ILE A 16 -21.86 1.41 1.21
C ILE A 16 -22.66 2.26 2.20
N SER A 17 -22.40 2.11 3.51
CA SER A 17 -23.09 2.90 4.54
C SER A 17 -22.34 2.87 5.87
N ILE A 18 -22.49 3.93 6.66
CA ILE A 18 -22.05 4.00 8.06
C ILE A 18 -23.27 4.29 8.93
N SER A 19 -23.41 3.55 10.03
CA SER A 19 -24.35 3.86 11.12
C SER A 19 -23.55 3.95 12.43
N ASP A 20 -23.31 5.17 12.90
CA ASP A 20 -22.64 5.40 14.19
C ASP A 20 -23.51 4.93 15.36
N LYS A 21 -24.84 5.02 15.21
CA LYS A 21 -25.80 4.57 16.23
C LYS A 21 -25.70 3.07 16.47
N ASP A 22 -25.57 2.29 15.39
CA ASP A 22 -25.51 0.83 15.46
C ASP A 22 -24.06 0.32 15.49
N MET A 23 -23.07 1.21 15.38
CA MET A 23 -21.64 0.89 15.22
C MET A 23 -21.38 -0.06 14.04
N VAL A 24 -22.07 0.17 12.92
CA VAL A 24 -21.99 -0.68 11.72
C VAL A 24 -21.40 0.09 10.55
N ILE A 25 -20.39 -0.49 9.92
CA ILE A 25 -19.83 -0.05 8.65
C ILE A 25 -20.11 -1.14 7.61
N LYS A 26 -20.83 -0.80 6.54
CA LYS A 26 -21.06 -1.67 5.39
C LYS A 26 -20.16 -1.24 4.24
N MET A 27 -19.44 -2.20 3.68
CA MET A 27 -18.52 -1.99 2.56
C MET A 27 -18.87 -2.98 1.45
N GLU A 28 -18.43 -2.65 0.23
CA GLU A 28 -18.48 -3.56 -0.91
C GLU A 28 -17.81 -4.89 -0.56
N TYR A 29 -18.36 -5.99 -1.05
CA TYR A 29 -17.68 -7.28 -0.96
C TYR A 29 -16.87 -7.50 -2.23
N ILE A 30 -15.54 -7.63 -2.07
CA ILE A 30 -14.63 -7.95 -3.18
C ILE A 30 -14.26 -9.42 -3.05
N ASP A 31 -14.69 -10.25 -4.00
CA ASP A 31 -14.33 -11.67 -4.11
C ASP A 31 -12.90 -11.86 -4.67
N GLY A 32 -11.94 -11.23 -3.99
CA GLY A 32 -10.53 -11.21 -4.36
C GLY A 32 -9.68 -12.06 -3.42
N LYS A 33 -8.54 -12.55 -3.91
CA LYS A 33 -7.57 -13.31 -3.12
C LYS A 33 -6.66 -12.37 -2.34
N LYS A 34 -6.47 -12.61 -1.04
CA LYS A 34 -5.50 -11.82 -0.24
C LYS A 34 -4.08 -11.99 -0.76
N LEU A 35 -3.39 -10.88 -1.03
CA LEU A 35 -1.99 -10.91 -1.47
C LEU A 35 -1.07 -11.47 -0.39
N SER A 36 -1.40 -11.31 0.89
CA SER A 36 -0.63 -11.90 1.99
C SER A 36 -0.49 -13.42 1.93
N GLU A 37 -1.39 -14.12 1.23
CA GLU A 37 -1.39 -15.57 1.06
C GLU A 37 -1.02 -16.01 -0.37
N HIS A 38 -1.23 -15.12 -1.35
CA HIS A 38 -1.18 -15.48 -2.77
C HIS A 38 -0.05 -14.79 -3.55
N LEU A 39 0.59 -13.74 -3.03
CA LEU A 39 1.59 -12.99 -3.79
C LEU A 39 2.72 -13.88 -4.36
N ASN A 40 3.25 -14.83 -3.56
CA ASN A 40 4.28 -15.78 -4.01
C ASN A 40 3.84 -16.71 -5.15
N LYS A 41 2.53 -16.86 -5.37
CA LYS A 41 1.94 -17.72 -6.41
C LYS A 41 1.48 -16.93 -7.64
N THR A 42 1.63 -15.61 -7.62
CA THR A 42 1.21 -14.71 -8.70
C THR A 42 2.39 -14.32 -9.58
N ASN A 43 2.13 -13.73 -10.74
CA ASN A 43 3.19 -13.14 -11.54
C ASN A 43 3.68 -11.84 -10.87
N MET A 44 4.72 -11.93 -10.05
CA MET A 44 5.30 -10.79 -9.35
C MET A 44 5.79 -9.68 -10.30
N ALA A 45 6.18 -10.03 -11.52
CA ALA A 45 6.58 -9.06 -12.54
C ALA A 45 5.41 -8.18 -13.02
N ASP A 46 4.16 -8.62 -12.83
CA ASP A 46 2.97 -7.84 -13.15
C ASP A 46 2.41 -7.15 -11.90
N ILE A 47 2.36 -7.86 -10.77
CA ILE A 47 1.67 -7.39 -9.56
C ILE A 47 2.50 -6.39 -8.74
N CYS A 48 3.79 -6.64 -8.52
CA CYS A 48 4.63 -5.74 -7.71
C CYS A 48 4.76 -4.34 -8.34
N PRO A 49 4.91 -4.19 -9.67
CA PRO A 49 4.80 -2.88 -10.33
C PRO A 49 3.49 -2.15 -10.05
N LYS A 50 2.34 -2.82 -10.18
CA LYS A 50 1.02 -2.23 -9.88
C LYS A 50 0.93 -1.71 -8.45
N ILE A 51 1.46 -2.45 -7.49
CA ILE A 51 1.55 -2.01 -6.09
C ILE A 51 2.37 -0.72 -5.99
N GLY A 52 3.54 -0.65 -6.64
CA GLY A 52 4.37 0.56 -6.67
C GLY A 52 3.64 1.78 -7.23
N THR A 53 2.93 1.62 -8.36
CA THR A 53 2.10 2.68 -8.96
C THR A 53 0.98 3.13 -8.03
N ILE A 54 0.30 2.19 -7.35
CA ILE A 54 -0.77 2.52 -6.39
C ILE A 54 -0.22 3.36 -5.24
N ILE A 55 0.90 2.97 -4.65
CA ILE A 55 1.51 3.69 -3.52
C ILE A 55 1.98 5.08 -3.97
N ALA A 56 2.56 5.20 -5.16
CA ALA A 56 2.95 6.49 -5.74
C ALA A 56 1.74 7.43 -5.87
N LYS A 57 0.62 6.93 -6.40
CA LYS A 57 -0.63 7.70 -6.53
C LYS A 57 -1.15 8.18 -5.17
N LEU A 58 -1.13 7.33 -4.14
CA LEU A 58 -1.52 7.73 -2.79
C LEU A 58 -0.64 8.87 -2.27
N HIS A 59 0.69 8.68 -2.32
CA HIS A 59 1.64 9.64 -1.77
C HIS A 59 1.68 10.96 -2.55
N ALA A 60 1.52 10.92 -3.88
CA ALA A 60 1.38 12.12 -4.72
C ALA A 60 0.14 12.95 -4.35
N ASN A 61 -0.91 12.29 -3.86
CA ASN A 61 -2.12 12.93 -3.36
C ASN A 61 -2.08 13.17 -1.84
N ASN A 62 -0.91 13.06 -1.22
CA ASN A 62 -0.69 13.23 0.21
C ASN A 62 -1.60 12.35 1.06
N ILE A 63 -1.90 11.13 0.59
CA ILE A 63 -2.66 10.11 1.33
C ILE A 63 -1.65 9.10 1.86
N ILE A 64 -1.66 8.89 3.17
CA ILE A 64 -0.90 7.85 3.85
C ILE A 64 -1.87 6.76 4.26
N HIS A 65 -1.57 5.50 3.96
CA HIS A 65 -2.45 4.39 4.34
C HIS A 65 -2.35 4.08 5.83
N GLY A 66 -1.15 4.11 6.41
CA GLY A 66 -0.91 3.90 7.84
C GLY A 66 -0.89 2.44 8.29
N ASP A 67 -1.31 1.51 7.44
CA ASP A 67 -1.18 0.05 7.62
C ASP A 67 -0.96 -0.64 6.26
N LEU A 68 0.00 -0.11 5.48
CA LEU A 68 0.25 -0.56 4.12
C LEU A 68 0.94 -1.94 4.11
N THR A 69 0.16 -3.01 4.15
CA THR A 69 0.65 -4.39 4.16
C THR A 69 -0.03 -5.25 3.09
N THR A 70 0.57 -6.39 2.73
CA THR A 70 -0.06 -7.34 1.77
C THR A 70 -1.36 -7.95 2.29
N SER A 71 -1.65 -7.88 3.59
CA SER A 71 -2.93 -8.34 4.16
C SER A 71 -4.06 -7.37 3.86
N ASN A 72 -3.73 -6.10 3.64
CA ASN A 72 -4.64 -5.03 3.28
C ASN A 72 -4.70 -4.84 1.75
N MET A 73 -4.43 -5.91 1.00
CA MET A 73 -4.50 -5.93 -0.46
C MET A 73 -5.19 -7.20 -0.96
N LEU A 74 -6.15 -7.01 -1.86
CA LEU A 74 -6.84 -8.10 -2.56
C LEU A 74 -6.47 -8.10 -4.04
N LEU A 75 -6.36 -9.29 -4.62
CA LEU A 75 -6.15 -9.51 -6.05
C LEU A 75 -7.41 -10.08 -6.69
N LEU A 76 -7.94 -9.38 -7.68
CA LEU A 76 -9.09 -9.82 -8.46
C LEU A 76 -8.85 -9.50 -9.93
N LYS A 77 -8.83 -10.52 -10.80
CA LYS A 77 -8.62 -10.37 -12.25
C LYS A 77 -7.37 -9.52 -12.57
N ASP A 78 -6.26 -9.86 -11.93
CA ASP A 78 -4.96 -9.17 -12.01
C ASP A 78 -4.91 -7.73 -11.49
N GLU A 79 -6.00 -7.24 -10.89
CA GLU A 79 -6.09 -5.90 -10.32
C GLU A 79 -5.93 -5.95 -8.81
N VAL A 80 -5.14 -5.02 -8.28
CA VAL A 80 -4.90 -4.89 -6.84
C VAL A 80 -5.88 -3.88 -6.25
N TYR A 81 -6.62 -4.31 -5.25
CA TYR A 81 -7.55 -3.50 -4.47
C TYR A 81 -6.96 -3.27 -3.08
N LEU A 82 -6.91 -2.01 -2.66
CA LEU A 82 -6.58 -1.67 -1.28
C LEU A 82 -7.81 -1.82 -0.39
N ILE A 83 -7.59 -2.34 0.80
CA ILE A 83 -8.62 -2.48 1.82
C ILE A 83 -8.15 -1.85 3.12
N ASP A 84 -9.09 -1.57 4.02
CA ASP A 84 -8.82 -1.04 5.36
C ASP A 84 -8.03 0.28 5.41
N PHE A 85 -8.77 1.38 5.25
CA PHE A 85 -8.25 2.74 5.42
C PHE A 85 -8.47 3.26 6.85
N GLY A 86 -8.69 2.39 7.84
CA GLY A 86 -9.02 2.80 9.21
C GLY A 86 -7.95 3.67 9.90
N LEU A 87 -6.68 3.51 9.51
CA LEU A 87 -5.54 4.27 10.04
C LEU A 87 -4.98 5.32 9.08
N SER A 88 -5.66 5.54 7.96
CA SER A 88 -5.15 6.41 6.91
C SER A 88 -5.46 7.88 7.19
N PHE A 89 -4.57 8.75 6.70
CA PHE A 89 -4.64 10.20 6.94
C PHE A 89 -3.95 10.98 5.83
N HIS A 90 -4.22 12.29 5.78
CA HIS A 90 -3.54 13.18 4.85
C HIS A 90 -2.24 13.73 5.44
N SER A 91 -1.13 13.60 4.72
CA SER A 91 0.15 14.21 5.11
C SER A 91 1.05 14.49 3.91
N THR A 92 1.66 15.68 3.95
CA THR A 92 2.70 16.09 2.99
C THR A 92 4.09 15.64 3.43
N LYS A 93 4.27 15.19 4.67
CA LYS A 93 5.58 14.89 5.25
C LYS A 93 6.23 13.68 4.58
N ILE A 94 7.49 13.85 4.20
CA ILE A 94 8.34 12.78 3.67
C ILE A 94 8.53 11.64 4.69
N GLU A 95 8.53 11.95 6.00
CA GLU A 95 8.61 10.95 7.06
C GLU A 95 7.45 9.97 7.01
N ASP A 96 6.21 10.47 6.94
CA ASP A 96 5.02 9.61 6.98
C ASP A 96 4.95 8.69 5.76
N LYS A 97 5.29 9.22 4.57
CA LYS A 97 5.43 8.44 3.32
C LYS A 97 6.51 7.37 3.41
N ALA A 98 7.64 7.68 4.06
CA ALA A 98 8.73 6.74 4.26
C ALA A 98 8.37 5.63 5.27
N VAL A 99 7.62 5.98 6.33
CA VAL A 99 7.07 4.99 7.28
C VAL A 99 6.08 4.07 6.58
N ASP A 100 5.22 4.58 5.72
CA ASP A 100 4.24 3.76 4.98
C ASP A 100 4.94 2.75 4.05
N LEU A 101 5.95 3.19 3.28
CA LEU A 101 6.79 2.29 2.48
C LEU A 101 7.58 1.30 3.35
N HIS A 102 7.98 1.70 4.55
CA HIS A 102 8.65 0.82 5.50
C HIS A 102 7.74 -0.33 5.93
N LEU A 103 6.46 -0.05 6.26
CA LEU A 103 5.47 -1.08 6.59
C LEU A 103 5.33 -2.09 5.46
N MET A 104 5.22 -1.62 4.22
CA MET A 104 5.14 -2.48 3.04
C MET A 104 6.38 -3.37 2.91
N LYS A 105 7.58 -2.81 3.08
CA LYS A 105 8.85 -3.56 3.04
C LYS A 105 8.93 -4.62 4.15
N GLN A 106 8.48 -4.30 5.36
CA GLN A 106 8.44 -5.24 6.48
C GLN A 106 7.43 -6.36 6.25
N ALA A 107 6.24 -6.04 5.73
CA ALA A 107 5.24 -7.03 5.37
C ALA A 107 5.78 -8.04 4.34
N LEU A 108 6.54 -7.56 3.34
CA LEU A 108 7.22 -8.43 2.38
C LEU A 108 8.30 -9.30 3.04
N LYS A 109 9.17 -8.72 3.88
CA LYS A 109 10.21 -9.48 4.58
C LYS A 109 9.63 -10.59 5.47
N SER A 110 8.54 -10.30 6.16
CA SER A 110 7.91 -11.21 7.11
C SER A 110 7.14 -12.35 6.42
N ARG A 111 6.26 -12.03 5.45
CA ARG A 111 5.36 -13.02 4.83
C ARG A 111 5.89 -13.60 3.52
N HIS A 112 6.70 -12.85 2.78
CA HIS A 112 7.14 -13.16 1.42
C HIS A 112 8.68 -13.25 1.37
N HIS A 113 9.27 -13.88 2.38
CA HIS A 113 10.72 -13.89 2.66
C HIS A 113 11.59 -14.39 1.49
N SER A 114 11.06 -15.23 0.60
CA SER A 114 11.79 -15.77 -0.54
C SER A 114 11.89 -14.78 -1.71
N ILE A 115 10.94 -13.84 -1.82
CA ILE A 115 10.82 -12.93 -2.97
C ILE A 115 10.92 -11.44 -2.60
N TRP A 116 11.02 -11.11 -1.30
CA TRP A 116 10.85 -9.73 -0.82
C TRP A 116 11.81 -8.73 -1.48
N GLN A 117 13.08 -9.11 -1.70
CA GLN A 117 14.08 -8.24 -2.33
C GLN A 117 13.66 -7.85 -3.74
N HIS A 118 13.28 -8.85 -4.52
CA HIS A 118 12.88 -8.66 -5.91
C HIS A 118 11.57 -7.88 -6.00
N CYS A 119 10.54 -8.28 -5.25
CA CYS A 119 9.25 -7.59 -5.27
C CYS A 119 9.36 -6.14 -4.77
N PHE A 120 10.10 -5.90 -3.67
CA PHE A 120 10.32 -4.53 -3.20
C PHE A 120 11.13 -3.70 -4.19
N GLY A 121 12.09 -4.31 -4.90
CA GLY A 121 12.83 -3.65 -5.98
C GLY A 121 11.91 -3.18 -7.11
N LEU A 122 10.96 -4.02 -7.54
CA LEU A 122 9.95 -3.67 -8.55
C LEU A 122 9.01 -2.55 -8.04
N ILE A 123 8.50 -2.69 -6.80
CA ILE A 123 7.67 -1.67 -6.16
C ILE A 123 8.40 -0.32 -6.10
N ALA A 124 9.64 -0.31 -5.61
CA ALA A 124 10.42 0.91 -5.47
C ALA A 124 10.77 1.54 -6.82
N SER A 125 11.01 0.72 -7.84
CA SER A 125 11.25 1.18 -9.22
C SER A 125 10.03 1.90 -9.79
N GLU A 126 8.84 1.29 -9.71
CA GLU A 126 7.61 1.95 -10.18
C GLU A 126 7.22 3.15 -9.33
N TYR A 127 7.43 3.06 -8.02
CA TYR A 127 7.20 4.19 -7.12
C TYR A 127 8.04 5.41 -7.52
N LYS A 128 9.30 5.20 -7.94
CA LYS A 128 10.16 6.27 -8.44
C LYS A 128 9.65 6.92 -9.73
N LYS A 129 9.14 6.11 -10.66
CA LYS A 129 8.65 6.61 -11.96
C LYS A 129 7.39 7.46 -11.84
N HIS A 130 6.55 7.17 -10.84
CA HIS A 130 5.21 7.73 -10.73
C HIS A 130 5.05 8.77 -9.61
N TYR A 131 6.10 9.12 -8.88
CA TYR A 131 6.05 10.16 -7.86
C TYR A 131 7.34 11.00 -7.83
N GLU A 132 7.19 12.32 -7.92
CA GLU A 132 8.31 13.27 -8.04
C GLU A 132 9.25 13.27 -6.82
N ASP A 133 8.70 13.27 -5.60
CA ASP A 133 9.51 13.28 -4.36
C ASP A 133 9.99 11.89 -3.94
N SER A 134 9.80 10.88 -4.80
CA SER A 134 10.11 9.48 -4.50
C SER A 134 11.55 9.28 -4.02
N GLU A 135 12.51 10.01 -4.59
CA GLU A 135 13.91 9.95 -4.16
C GLU A 135 14.10 10.41 -2.72
N MET A 136 13.44 11.50 -2.31
CA MET A 136 13.50 12.01 -0.94
C MET A 136 12.87 11.01 0.03
N VAL A 137 11.73 10.42 -0.35
CA VAL A 137 11.08 9.38 0.46
C VAL A 137 11.95 8.14 0.60
N LEU A 138 12.57 7.66 -0.47
CA LEU A 138 13.42 6.46 -0.43
C LEU A 138 14.74 6.69 0.34
N LYS A 139 15.36 7.87 0.18
CA LYS A 139 16.49 8.28 1.05
C LYS A 139 16.07 8.35 2.52
N ARG A 140 14.85 8.81 2.79
CA ARG A 140 14.32 8.86 4.15
C ARG A 140 14.00 7.48 4.72
N LEU A 141 13.48 6.58 3.90
CA LEU A 141 13.21 5.18 4.25
C LEU A 141 14.47 4.49 4.81
N GLU A 142 15.65 4.71 4.22
CA GLU A 142 16.91 4.16 4.73
C GLU A 142 17.19 4.60 6.19
N LYS A 143 16.88 5.86 6.53
CA LYS A 143 17.02 6.39 7.90
C LYS A 143 15.98 5.81 8.86
N VAL A 144 14.74 5.63 8.39
CA VAL A 144 13.67 4.97 9.16
C VAL A 144 14.06 3.52 9.48
N GLU A 145 14.62 2.80 8.51
CA GLU A 145 15.10 1.42 8.69
C GLU A 145 16.21 1.29 9.73
N GLN A 146 17.14 2.26 9.80
CA GLN A 146 18.20 2.24 10.81
C GLN A 146 17.64 2.40 12.21
N ARG A 147 16.68 3.29 12.43
CA ARG A 147 16.07 3.54 13.74
C ARG A 147 15.28 2.34 14.29
N GLY A 148 14.64 1.58 13.40
CA GLY A 148 13.90 0.38 13.78
C GLY A 148 14.77 -0.79 14.26
N ARG A 149 16.08 -0.79 13.95
CA ARG A 149 17.04 -1.83 14.37
C ARG A 149 17.65 -1.61 15.75
N TYR A 150 17.49 -0.42 16.33
CA TYR A 150 18.02 -0.06 17.65
C TYR A 150 16.94 -0.12 18.75
N LYS A 151 15.92 -0.95 18.56
CA LYS A 151 14.92 -1.27 19.58
C LYS A 151 14.98 -2.73 19.96
#